data_AF-A0A3M7P7E3-F1
#
_entry.id   AF-A0A3M7P7E3-F1
#
_cell.length_a   1.000
_cell.length_b   1.000
_cell.length_c   1.000
_cell.angle_alpha   90.00
_cell.angle_beta   90.00
_cell.angle_gamma   90.00
#
_symmetry.space_group_name_H-M   'P 1'
#
loop_
_entity.id
_entity.type
_entity.pdbx_description
1 polymer ?
#
loop_
_entity_poly.entity_id
_entity_poly.type
_entity_poly.pdbx_seq_one_letter_code
_entity_poly.pdbx_strand_id
1 'polypeptide(L)'
;MCSSHEIQATINAIGFLDEGEYFKGSDCLNALKDLTRYLKRDDPNEKNIRLELLKSDVLSNDLIPLLKIIKPKKESVLFDIVLRLLVNLTQSALNCFELKVPNDKFHYNVFLEIDSQLKRVKKSFADEDFIRVLSERINDVMRKEWQDRPEEEELILERILFLIRNILLIKCSEDDADRLETDINSHDNLILNFFKTDLTNHLIYMAHASINKKYTIHILEIINLMLREQSAEELAKVSENEVNLKSKRSQVEKERDIE
;
A
#
# COMPACT_ATOMS: atom_id res chain seq x y z
N MET A 1 9.36 19.51 21.91
CA MET A 1 8.28 18.93 21.08
C MET A 1 8.19 19.76 19.81
N CYS A 2 8.07 19.12 18.64
CA CYS A 2 7.81 19.83 17.38
C CYS A 2 6.37 20.36 17.42
N SER A 3 6.15 21.62 17.04
CA SER A 3 4.80 22.20 17.08
C SER A 3 3.97 21.79 15.86
N SER A 4 2.63 21.77 15.98
CA SER A 4 1.75 21.49 14.84
C SER A 4 1.99 22.47 13.66
N HIS A 5 2.27 23.74 13.96
CA HIS A 5 2.64 24.74 12.93
C HIS A 5 3.94 24.38 12.19
N GLU A 6 4.95 23.87 12.88
CA GLU A 6 6.20 23.40 12.25
C GLU A 6 5.94 22.19 11.34
N ILE A 7 5.10 21.25 11.79
CA ILE A 7 4.71 20.07 11.00
C ILE A 7 4.00 20.52 9.71
N GLN A 8 3.01 21.41 9.82
CA GLN A 8 2.27 21.88 8.66
C GLN A 8 3.14 22.68 7.69
N ALA A 9 4.04 23.55 8.19
CA ALA A 9 4.99 24.25 7.35
C ALA A 9 5.93 23.27 6.61
N THR A 10 6.32 22.18 7.27
CA THR A 10 7.14 21.12 6.67
C THR A 10 6.37 20.35 5.59
N ILE A 11 5.08 20.04 5.81
CA ILE A 11 4.21 19.41 4.81
C ILE A 11 4.09 20.29 3.57
N ASN A 12 3.81 21.58 3.75
CA ASN A 12 3.65 22.53 2.66
C ASN A 12 4.93 22.70 1.81
N ALA A 13 6.10 22.36 2.36
CA ALA A 13 7.37 22.40 1.63
C ALA A 13 7.62 21.15 0.76
N ILE A 14 6.79 20.10 0.87
CA ILE A 14 6.92 18.86 0.06
C ILE A 14 6.54 19.14 -1.40
N GLY A 15 5.43 19.82 -1.63
CA GLY A 15 4.89 20.06 -2.96
C GLY A 15 3.44 20.55 -2.92
N PHE A 16 2.81 20.56 -4.08
CA PHE A 16 1.41 20.93 -4.25
C PHE A 16 0.82 20.28 -5.49
N LEU A 17 -0.50 20.11 -5.51
CA LEU A 17 -1.26 19.68 -6.68
C LEU A 17 -1.79 20.92 -7.41
N ASP A 18 -1.52 21.04 -8.70
CA ASP A 18 -2.04 22.11 -9.56
C ASP A 18 -2.55 21.50 -10.87
N GLU A 19 -3.81 21.82 -11.22
CA GLU A 19 -4.51 21.30 -12.40
C GLU A 19 -4.44 19.76 -12.61
N GLY A 20 -4.31 18.99 -11.52
CA GLY A 20 -4.23 17.52 -11.56
C GLY A 20 -2.80 16.97 -11.72
N GLU A 21 -1.80 17.83 -11.84
CA GLU A 21 -0.39 17.46 -11.82
C GLU A 21 0.24 17.83 -10.47
N TYR A 22 1.07 16.93 -9.93
CA TYR A 22 1.77 17.18 -8.67
C TYR A 22 3.12 17.82 -8.93
N PHE A 23 3.39 18.95 -8.28
CA PHE A 23 4.62 19.70 -8.38
C PHE A 23 5.42 19.57 -7.09
N LYS A 24 6.62 19.00 -7.22
CA LYS A 24 7.57 18.86 -6.12
C LYS A 24 8.11 20.24 -5.69
N GLY A 25 8.06 20.52 -4.38
CA GLY A 25 8.62 21.74 -3.79
C GLY A 25 10.16 21.81 -3.87
N SER A 26 10.71 23.03 -3.82
CA SER A 26 12.16 23.26 -3.90
C SER A 26 12.95 22.59 -2.77
N ASP A 27 12.37 22.55 -1.56
CA ASP A 27 12.96 21.96 -0.35
C ASP A 27 12.38 20.58 0.02
N CYS A 28 11.70 19.92 -0.92
CA CYS A 28 10.99 18.66 -0.70
C CYS A 28 11.84 17.59 0.02
N LEU A 29 13.08 17.38 -0.42
CA LEU A 29 13.96 16.38 0.20
C LEU A 29 14.30 16.69 1.66
N ASN A 30 14.50 17.97 1.99
CA ASN A 30 14.78 18.40 3.35
C ASN A 30 13.53 18.26 4.23
N ALA A 31 12.38 18.69 3.71
CA ALA A 31 11.09 18.52 4.37
C ALA A 31 10.81 17.06 4.73
N LEU A 32 10.99 16.13 3.79
CA LEU A 32 10.78 14.70 4.04
C LEU A 32 11.79 14.11 5.06
N LYS A 33 13.03 14.59 5.06
CA LYS A 33 14.02 14.23 6.10
C LYS A 33 13.59 14.75 7.47
N ASP A 34 13.02 15.95 7.55
CA ASP A 34 12.51 16.52 8.80
C ASP A 34 11.29 15.74 9.31
N LEU A 35 10.34 15.39 8.45
CA LEU A 35 9.23 14.49 8.83
C LEU A 35 9.72 13.15 9.37
N THR A 36 10.76 12.57 8.74
CA THR A 36 11.39 11.34 9.24
C THR A 36 12.02 11.55 10.63
N ARG A 37 12.66 12.70 10.88
CA ARG A 37 13.25 13.03 12.20
C ARG A 37 12.17 13.28 13.25
N TYR A 38 11.06 13.91 12.88
CA TYR A 38 9.93 14.16 13.76
C TYR A 38 9.31 12.84 14.20
N LEU A 39 8.98 11.94 13.27
CA LEU A 39 8.43 10.61 13.59
C LEU A 39 9.36 9.77 14.47
N LYS A 40 10.68 9.87 14.30
CA LYS A 40 11.66 9.18 15.18
C LYS A 40 11.67 9.69 16.61
N ARG A 41 11.23 10.93 16.85
CA ARG A 41 11.15 11.58 18.16
C ARG A 41 9.73 11.64 18.70
N ASP A 42 8.78 11.00 18.00
CA ASP A 42 7.38 10.97 18.42
C ASP A 42 7.25 10.24 19.75
N ASP A 43 6.39 10.74 20.61
CA ASP A 43 6.18 10.13 21.92
C ASP A 43 5.56 8.74 21.71
N PRO A 44 6.16 7.66 22.26
CA PRO A 44 5.70 6.32 22.02
C PRO A 44 4.29 6.03 22.58
N ASN A 45 3.79 6.84 23.50
CA ASN A 45 2.47 6.70 24.10
C ASN A 45 1.46 7.65 23.46
N GLU A 46 1.82 8.93 23.28
CA GLU A 46 0.88 9.95 22.77
C GLU A 46 0.76 9.95 21.24
N LYS A 47 1.82 9.57 20.51
CA LYS A 47 1.85 9.50 19.03
C LYS A 47 1.40 10.80 18.33
N ASN A 48 1.64 11.96 18.96
CA ASN A 48 1.12 13.25 18.51
C ASN A 48 1.57 13.60 17.09
N ILE A 49 2.84 13.32 16.75
CA ILE A 49 3.39 13.66 15.43
C ILE A 49 2.77 12.76 14.36
N ARG A 50 2.68 11.45 14.61
CA ARG A 50 1.99 10.52 13.71
C ARG A 50 0.55 10.94 13.48
N LEU A 51 -0.18 11.26 14.55
CA LEU A 51 -1.57 11.68 14.45
C LEU A 51 -1.73 12.97 13.65
N GLU A 52 -0.86 13.95 13.87
CA GLU A 52 -0.89 15.20 13.11
C GLU A 52 -0.68 14.95 11.62
N LEU A 53 0.32 14.13 11.26
CA LEU A 53 0.60 13.77 9.86
C LEU A 53 -0.54 12.98 9.21
N LEU A 54 -1.19 12.08 9.94
CA LEU A 54 -2.34 11.35 9.44
C LEU A 54 -3.56 12.27 9.27
N LYS A 55 -3.78 13.21 10.19
CA LYS A 55 -4.88 14.19 10.14
C LYS A 55 -4.70 15.21 9.03
N SER A 56 -3.47 15.58 8.70
CA SER A 56 -3.17 16.47 7.57
C SER A 56 -3.35 15.80 6.20
N ASP A 57 -3.62 14.50 6.17
CA ASP A 57 -3.79 13.69 4.96
C ASP A 57 -2.58 13.77 4.01
N VAL A 58 -1.37 13.88 4.57
CA VAL A 58 -0.10 13.96 3.81
C VAL A 58 0.13 12.70 2.96
N LEU A 59 -0.44 11.56 3.36
CA LEU A 59 -0.36 10.32 2.59
C LEU A 59 -1.04 10.48 1.22
N SER A 60 -2.28 10.96 1.21
CA SER A 60 -3.10 11.09 -0.01
C SER A 60 -2.69 12.31 -0.84
N ASN A 61 -2.41 13.43 -0.19
CA ASN A 61 -2.19 14.72 -0.85
C ASN A 61 -0.76 14.92 -1.34
N ASP A 62 0.23 14.27 -0.71
CA ASP A 62 1.65 14.52 -1.01
C ASP A 62 2.43 13.24 -1.30
N LEU A 63 2.50 12.29 -0.37
CA LEU A 63 3.44 11.17 -0.47
C LEU A 63 3.08 10.20 -1.61
N ILE A 64 1.80 9.87 -1.81
CA ILE A 64 1.35 9.05 -2.93
C ILE A 64 1.59 9.77 -4.27
N PRO A 65 1.10 11.01 -4.50
CA PRO A 65 1.37 11.76 -5.73
C PRO A 65 2.88 11.94 -6.01
N LEU A 66 3.65 12.27 -4.98
CA LEU A 66 5.10 12.46 -5.11
C LEU A 66 5.79 11.16 -5.54
N LEU A 67 5.43 10.00 -4.98
CA LEU A 67 6.02 8.71 -5.38
C LEU A 67 5.76 8.42 -6.87
N LYS A 68 4.61 8.84 -7.42
CA LYS A 68 4.26 8.65 -8.83
C LYS A 68 5.14 9.42 -9.80
N ILE A 69 5.56 10.64 -9.44
CA ILE A 69 6.35 11.50 -10.32
C ILE A 69 7.86 11.28 -10.17
N ILE A 70 8.32 10.66 -9.07
CA ILE A 70 9.73 10.38 -8.82
C ILE A 70 10.24 9.35 -9.83
N LYS A 71 11.40 9.63 -10.44
CA LYS A 71 12.10 8.65 -11.29
C LYS A 71 13.10 7.87 -10.43
N PRO A 72 12.86 6.60 -10.04
CA PRO A 72 13.64 5.92 -9.02
C PRO A 72 15.15 5.81 -9.34
N LYS A 73 15.49 5.69 -10.64
CA LYS A 73 16.89 5.62 -11.11
C LYS A 73 17.64 6.95 -11.01
N LYS A 74 16.94 8.09 -11.05
CA LYS A 74 17.54 9.44 -10.98
C LYS A 74 17.46 10.03 -9.57
N GLU A 75 16.43 9.66 -8.83
CA GLU A 75 16.07 10.27 -7.54
C GLU A 75 15.90 9.19 -6.47
N SER A 76 16.82 8.22 -6.42
CA SER A 76 16.74 7.04 -5.54
C SER A 76 16.58 7.39 -4.06
N VAL A 77 17.33 8.39 -3.58
CA VAL A 77 17.27 8.87 -2.19
C VAL A 77 15.87 9.43 -1.85
N LEU A 78 15.28 10.16 -2.79
CA LEU A 78 13.95 10.74 -2.61
C LEU A 78 12.89 9.65 -2.60
N PHE A 79 12.93 8.73 -3.57
CA PHE A 79 12.06 7.55 -3.63
C PHE A 79 12.12 6.76 -2.31
N ASP A 80 13.34 6.49 -1.81
CA ASP A 80 13.54 5.71 -0.61
C ASP A 80 13.03 6.41 0.67
N ILE A 81 13.17 7.73 0.78
CA ILE A 81 12.59 8.46 1.92
C ILE A 81 11.06 8.46 1.87
N VAL A 82 10.46 8.71 0.70
CA VAL A 82 8.99 8.69 0.55
C VAL A 82 8.45 7.29 0.88
N LEU A 83 9.06 6.23 0.33
CA LEU A 83 8.69 4.85 0.62
C LEU A 83 8.78 4.52 2.12
N ARG A 84 9.86 4.96 2.79
CA ARG A 84 10.01 4.77 4.25
C ARG A 84 8.94 5.50 5.06
N LEU A 85 8.55 6.72 4.66
CA LEU A 85 7.48 7.46 5.31
C LEU A 85 6.13 6.77 5.11
N LEU A 86 5.83 6.31 3.89
CA LEU A 86 4.63 5.52 3.59
C LEU A 86 4.56 4.26 4.46
N VAL A 87 5.64 3.47 4.54
CA VAL A 87 5.70 2.27 5.40
C VAL A 87 5.49 2.64 6.87
N ASN A 88 6.14 3.71 7.35
CA ASN A 88 6.04 4.13 8.75
C ASN A 88 4.63 4.57 9.12
N LEU A 89 4.03 5.45 8.31
CA LEU A 89 2.71 6.03 8.56
C LEU A 89 1.57 5.02 8.37
N THR A 90 1.77 3.97 7.57
CA THR A 90 0.78 2.88 7.37
C THR A 90 0.89 1.74 8.38
N GLN A 91 1.83 1.79 9.34
CA GLN A 91 1.86 0.80 10.42
C GLN A 91 0.52 0.75 11.16
N SER A 92 -0.03 -0.45 11.36
CA SER A 92 -1.31 -0.61 12.06
C SER A 92 -1.27 0.03 13.45
N ALA A 93 -2.42 0.46 13.96
CA ALA A 93 -2.52 0.95 15.34
C ALA A 93 -1.96 -0.09 16.34
N LEU A 94 -2.22 -1.38 16.10
CA LEU A 94 -1.68 -2.47 16.91
C LEU A 94 -0.14 -2.50 16.90
N ASN A 95 0.50 -2.32 15.74
CA ASN A 95 1.96 -2.20 15.64
C ASN A 95 2.49 -0.94 16.32
N CYS A 96 1.75 0.17 16.29
CA CYS A 96 2.12 1.42 16.97
C CYS A 96 2.17 1.25 18.50
N PHE A 97 1.40 0.32 19.06
CA PHE A 97 1.29 0.00 20.49
C PHE A 97 1.85 -1.40 20.83
N GLU A 98 2.95 -1.80 20.20
CA GLU A 98 3.69 -3.05 20.51
C GLU A 98 2.84 -4.32 20.54
N LEU A 99 1.92 -4.41 19.60
CA LEU A 99 0.98 -5.52 19.46
C LEU A 99 0.00 -5.69 20.64
N LYS A 100 -0.27 -4.60 21.38
CA LYS A 100 -1.22 -4.57 22.49
C LYS A 100 -2.25 -3.47 22.28
N VAL A 101 -3.49 -3.78 22.64
CA VAL A 101 -4.54 -2.76 22.76
C VAL A 101 -4.36 -2.06 24.11
N PRO A 102 -4.27 -0.72 24.15
CA PRO A 102 -4.14 -0.01 25.42
C PRO A 102 -5.37 -0.20 26.31
N ASN A 103 -5.15 -0.34 27.62
CA ASN A 103 -6.22 -0.56 28.59
C ASN A 103 -6.73 0.74 29.23
N ASP A 104 -5.91 1.80 29.25
CA ASP A 104 -6.32 3.10 29.75
C ASP A 104 -7.07 3.90 28.67
N LYS A 105 -8.01 4.72 29.13
CA LYS A 105 -8.91 5.47 28.25
C LYS A 105 -8.17 6.41 27.29
N PHE A 106 -7.08 7.04 27.75
CA PHE A 106 -6.38 8.03 26.95
C PHE A 106 -5.66 7.38 25.76
N HIS A 107 -4.80 6.39 26.01
CA HIS A 107 -4.08 5.70 24.93
C HIS A 107 -5.02 4.86 24.06
N TYR A 108 -6.10 4.33 24.62
CA TYR A 108 -7.12 3.64 23.82
C TYR A 108 -7.78 4.59 22.80
N ASN A 109 -8.05 5.85 23.18
CA ASN A 109 -8.54 6.85 22.24
C ASN A 109 -7.51 7.18 21.15
N VAL A 110 -6.22 7.30 21.49
CA VAL A 110 -5.13 7.49 20.50
C VAL A 110 -5.06 6.30 19.53
N PHE A 111 -5.17 5.08 20.05
CA PHE A 111 -5.21 3.85 19.26
C PHE A 111 -6.37 3.87 18.24
N LEU A 112 -7.58 4.19 18.70
CA LEU A 112 -8.76 4.29 17.84
C LEU A 112 -8.64 5.40 16.80
N GLU A 113 -8.06 6.53 17.19
CA GLU A 113 -7.83 7.64 16.26
C GLU A 113 -6.86 7.23 15.15
N ILE A 114 -5.74 6.58 15.46
CA ILE A 114 -4.81 6.07 14.43
C ILE A 114 -5.54 5.10 13.49
N ASP A 115 -6.29 4.13 14.02
CA ASP A 115 -7.05 3.16 13.21
C ASP A 115 -8.08 3.84 12.30
N SER A 116 -8.81 4.84 12.82
CA SER A 116 -9.76 5.65 12.07
C SER A 116 -9.09 6.42 10.91
N GLN A 117 -7.98 7.09 11.20
CA GLN A 117 -7.24 7.85 10.20
C GLN A 117 -6.68 6.94 9.10
N LEU A 118 -6.17 5.76 9.45
CA LEU A 118 -5.69 4.76 8.49
C LEU A 118 -6.81 4.25 7.57
N LYS A 119 -7.99 3.94 8.14
CA LYS A 119 -9.16 3.53 7.35
C LYS A 119 -9.56 4.60 6.32
N ARG A 120 -9.57 5.89 6.73
CA ARG A 120 -9.91 7.00 5.81
C ARG A 120 -9.01 7.06 4.58
N VAL A 121 -7.71 6.83 4.76
CA VAL A 121 -6.72 6.95 3.67
C VAL A 121 -6.58 5.70 2.82
N LYS A 122 -7.19 4.55 3.21
CA LYS A 122 -7.04 3.28 2.48
C LYS A 122 -7.38 3.41 1.00
N LYS A 123 -8.47 4.11 0.68
CA LYS A 123 -8.93 4.33 -0.70
C LYS A 123 -7.89 5.03 -1.58
N SER A 124 -7.07 5.92 -1.01
CA SER A 124 -6.03 6.64 -1.75
C SER A 124 -4.92 5.71 -2.26
N PHE A 125 -4.71 4.57 -1.59
CA PHE A 125 -3.75 3.56 -2.04
C PHE A 125 -4.28 2.68 -3.18
N ALA A 126 -5.58 2.72 -3.47
CA ALA A 126 -6.19 2.01 -4.59
C ALA A 126 -6.03 2.77 -5.93
N ASP A 127 -5.09 3.71 -6.02
CA ASP A 127 -4.73 4.40 -7.26
C ASP A 127 -3.90 3.48 -8.17
N GLU A 128 -4.33 3.32 -9.43
CA GLU A 128 -3.71 2.36 -10.36
C GLU A 128 -2.25 2.73 -10.68
N ASP A 129 -1.95 4.01 -10.87
CA ASP A 129 -0.60 4.48 -11.19
C ASP A 129 0.36 4.32 -10.01
N PHE A 130 -0.11 4.55 -8.79
CA PHE A 130 0.67 4.30 -7.58
C PHE A 130 1.06 2.83 -7.47
N ILE A 131 0.10 1.91 -7.67
CA ILE A 131 0.37 0.48 -7.63
C ILE A 131 1.31 0.08 -8.78
N ARG A 132 1.14 0.66 -9.97
CA ARG A 132 2.03 0.45 -11.12
C ARG A 132 3.47 0.80 -10.79
N VAL A 133 3.73 1.93 -10.13
CA VAL A 133 5.07 2.33 -9.68
C VAL A 133 5.70 1.29 -8.76
N LEU A 134 4.94 0.74 -7.81
CA LEU A 134 5.42 -0.32 -6.93
C LEU A 134 5.72 -1.60 -7.71
N SER A 135 4.81 -2.02 -8.59
CA SER A 135 4.94 -3.22 -9.42
C SER A 135 6.16 -3.15 -10.35
N GLU A 136 6.34 -2.02 -11.05
CA GLU A 136 7.49 -1.78 -11.92
C GLU A 136 8.80 -1.77 -11.12
N ARG A 137 8.81 -1.22 -9.91
CA ARG A 137 10.01 -1.23 -9.08
C ARG A 137 10.37 -2.64 -8.60
N ILE A 138 9.38 -3.47 -8.25
CA ILE A 138 9.63 -4.90 -7.98
C ILE A 138 10.24 -5.57 -9.20
N ASN A 139 9.64 -5.38 -10.38
CA ASN A 139 10.13 -5.97 -11.63
C ASN A 139 11.59 -5.56 -11.93
N ASP A 140 11.91 -4.27 -11.79
CA ASP A 140 13.25 -3.73 -12.00
C ASP A 140 14.33 -4.43 -11.14
N VAL A 141 14.01 -4.74 -9.89
CA VAL A 141 14.91 -5.48 -8.98
C VAL A 141 14.96 -6.96 -9.34
N MET A 142 13.79 -7.57 -9.59
CA MET A 142 13.67 -9.00 -9.85
C MET A 142 14.27 -9.45 -11.18
N ARG A 143 14.39 -8.55 -12.18
CA ARG A 143 15.08 -8.80 -13.46
C ARG A 143 16.58 -9.04 -13.32
N LYS A 144 17.19 -8.62 -12.21
CA LYS A 144 18.60 -8.87 -11.93
C LYS A 144 18.75 -10.27 -11.35
N GLU A 145 19.85 -10.93 -11.71
CA GLU A 145 20.27 -12.15 -11.02
C GLU A 145 20.49 -11.85 -9.54
N TRP A 146 20.11 -12.78 -8.68
CA TRP A 146 20.12 -12.57 -7.22
C TRP A 146 21.50 -12.19 -6.66
N GLN A 147 22.58 -12.61 -7.34
CA GLN A 147 23.98 -12.32 -6.98
C GLN A 147 24.36 -10.87 -7.29
N ASP A 148 23.71 -10.27 -8.28
CA ASP A 148 24.01 -8.94 -8.80
C ASP A 148 23.09 -7.86 -8.20
N ARG A 149 22.18 -8.25 -7.29
CA ARG A 149 21.25 -7.32 -6.65
C ARG A 149 21.95 -6.58 -5.51
N PRO A 150 22.07 -5.24 -5.60
CA PRO A 150 22.63 -4.45 -4.51
C PRO A 150 21.76 -4.55 -3.26
N GLU A 151 22.39 -4.55 -2.08
CA GLU A 151 21.69 -4.60 -0.79
C GLU A 151 20.63 -3.48 -0.65
N GLU A 152 20.93 -2.28 -1.15
CA GLU A 152 19.99 -1.16 -1.14
C GLU A 152 18.70 -1.44 -1.94
N GLU A 153 18.80 -2.18 -3.04
CA GLU A 153 17.63 -2.55 -3.84
C GLU A 153 16.82 -3.68 -3.21
N GLU A 154 17.49 -4.62 -2.55
CA GLU A 154 16.85 -5.67 -1.76
C GLU A 154 16.05 -5.07 -0.59
N LEU A 155 16.59 -4.04 0.07
CA LEU A 155 15.90 -3.28 1.11
C LEU A 155 14.71 -2.49 0.56
N ILE A 156 14.82 -1.93 -0.66
CA ILE A 156 13.68 -1.28 -1.32
C ILE A 156 12.58 -2.31 -1.62
N LEU A 157 12.94 -3.46 -2.19
CA LEU A 157 11.99 -4.54 -2.47
C LEU A 157 11.26 -4.98 -1.19
N GLU A 158 12.00 -5.22 -0.11
CA GLU A 158 11.43 -5.57 1.19
C GLU A 158 10.47 -4.48 1.71
N ARG A 159 10.85 -3.20 1.62
CA ARG A 159 9.99 -2.06 2.00
C ARG A 159 8.71 -1.98 1.18
N ILE A 160 8.77 -2.28 -0.12
CA ILE A 160 7.57 -2.33 -0.97
C ILE A 160 6.63 -3.44 -0.48
N LEU A 161 7.15 -4.64 -0.19
CA LEU A 161 6.34 -5.73 0.36
C LEU A 161 5.71 -5.35 1.71
N PHE A 162 6.47 -4.69 2.60
CA PHE A 162 5.94 -4.17 3.86
C PHE A 162 4.82 -3.15 3.64
N LEU A 163 4.97 -2.25 2.68
CA LEU A 163 3.95 -1.26 2.36
C LEU A 163 2.67 -1.92 1.84
N ILE A 164 2.78 -2.85 0.89
CA ILE A 164 1.64 -3.62 0.36
C ILE A 164 0.92 -4.35 1.49
N ARG A 165 1.67 -5.04 2.34
CA ARG A 165 1.15 -5.75 3.52
C ARG A 165 0.42 -4.80 4.48
N ASN A 166 0.99 -3.64 4.76
CA ASN A 166 0.36 -2.64 5.63
C ASN A 166 -0.95 -2.12 5.03
N ILE A 167 -0.98 -1.77 3.74
CA ILE A 167 -2.17 -1.26 3.05
C ILE A 167 -3.31 -2.29 3.08
N LEU A 168 -3.02 -3.56 2.78
CA LEU A 168 -4.04 -4.63 2.83
C LEU A 168 -4.54 -4.93 4.26
N LEU A 169 -3.69 -4.69 5.27
CA LEU A 169 -4.06 -4.89 6.67
C LEU A 169 -5.08 -3.85 7.16
N ILE A 170 -5.00 -2.61 6.66
CA ILE A 170 -5.97 -1.55 6.96
C ILE A 170 -7.37 -2.05 6.60
N LYS A 171 -8.34 -1.86 7.49
CA LYS A 171 -9.74 -2.23 7.24
C LYS A 171 -10.41 -1.18 6.35
N CYS A 172 -11.47 -1.56 5.66
CA CYS A 172 -12.31 -0.59 4.93
C CYS A 172 -12.96 0.39 5.92
N SER A 173 -13.19 1.63 5.47
CA SER A 173 -13.89 2.66 6.28
C SER A 173 -15.39 2.40 6.32
N GLU A 174 -16.11 3.05 7.24
CA GLU A 174 -17.58 3.03 7.25
C GLU A 174 -18.18 3.60 5.95
N ASP A 175 -17.50 4.57 5.31
CA ASP A 175 -17.86 5.08 3.97
C ASP A 175 -17.79 4.02 2.84
N ASP A 176 -17.12 2.89 3.07
CA ASP A 176 -17.14 1.75 2.15
C ASP A 176 -18.35 0.82 2.43
N ALA A 177 -18.96 0.92 3.61
CA ALA A 177 -20.11 0.09 4.04
C ALA A 177 -21.47 0.70 3.66
N ASP A 178 -21.57 2.02 3.50
CA ASP A 178 -22.80 2.75 3.11
C ASP A 178 -23.04 2.80 1.59
N ARG A 179 -22.37 1.94 0.82
CA ARG A 179 -22.46 1.94 -0.65
C ARG A 179 -23.60 1.05 -1.17
N LEU A 180 -24.12 1.39 -2.34
CA LEU A 180 -25.05 0.54 -3.09
C LEU A 180 -24.38 -0.82 -3.38
N GLU A 181 -25.15 -1.92 -3.44
CA GLU A 181 -24.67 -3.30 -3.63
C GLU A 181 -23.74 -3.51 -4.86
N THR A 182 -23.65 -2.53 -5.77
CA THR A 182 -22.85 -2.58 -6.99
C THR A 182 -21.47 -1.93 -6.89
N ASP A 183 -21.15 -1.17 -5.83
CA ASP A 183 -19.87 -0.47 -5.73
C ASP A 183 -18.78 -1.33 -5.08
N ILE A 184 -17.68 -1.46 -5.80
CA ILE A 184 -16.48 -2.19 -5.36
C ILE A 184 -15.86 -1.43 -4.16
N ASN A 185 -15.60 -2.13 -3.05
CA ASN A 185 -15.01 -1.52 -1.86
C ASN A 185 -13.52 -1.18 -2.06
N SER A 186 -12.89 -0.46 -1.12
CA SER A 186 -11.48 -0.07 -1.27
C SER A 186 -10.50 -1.25 -1.31
N HIS A 187 -10.82 -2.36 -0.64
CA HIS A 187 -10.02 -3.59 -0.64
C HIS A 187 -10.08 -4.32 -1.98
N ASP A 188 -11.27 -4.48 -2.55
CA ASP A 188 -11.46 -5.11 -3.85
C ASP A 188 -10.84 -4.26 -4.97
N ASN A 189 -10.94 -2.93 -4.89
CA ASN A 189 -10.26 -2.03 -5.84
C ASN A 189 -8.73 -2.16 -5.78
N LEU A 190 -8.15 -2.31 -4.58
CA LEU A 190 -6.71 -2.62 -4.44
C LEU A 190 -6.37 -3.91 -5.16
N ILE A 191 -7.12 -4.99 -4.92
CA ILE A 191 -6.89 -6.29 -5.53
C ILE A 191 -7.00 -6.21 -7.05
N LEU A 192 -8.05 -5.56 -7.58
CA LEU A 192 -8.22 -5.35 -9.03
C LEU A 192 -7.02 -4.65 -9.64
N ASN A 193 -6.53 -3.59 -9.00
CA ASN A 193 -5.37 -2.86 -9.51
C ASN A 193 -4.07 -3.66 -9.35
N PHE A 194 -3.95 -4.56 -8.37
CA PHE A 194 -2.82 -5.49 -8.29
C PHE A 194 -2.79 -6.43 -9.51
N PHE A 195 -3.95 -6.89 -9.98
CA PHE A 195 -4.05 -7.66 -11.21
C PHE A 195 -3.71 -6.83 -12.45
N LYS A 196 -4.30 -5.64 -12.60
CA LYS A 196 -4.07 -4.76 -13.78
C LYS A 196 -2.62 -4.33 -13.96
N THR A 197 -1.88 -4.19 -12.85
CA THR A 197 -0.49 -3.71 -12.84
C THR A 197 0.54 -4.83 -12.81
N ASP A 198 0.12 -6.08 -12.98
CA ASP A 198 0.98 -7.28 -12.96
C ASP A 198 1.62 -7.60 -11.60
N LEU A 199 1.25 -6.87 -10.54
CA LEU A 199 1.80 -7.05 -9.19
C LEU A 199 1.54 -8.47 -8.67
N THR A 200 0.37 -9.04 -8.95
CA THR A 200 0.04 -10.42 -8.55
C THR A 200 1.00 -11.43 -9.17
N ASN A 201 1.37 -11.27 -10.45
CA ASN A 201 2.30 -12.18 -11.12
C ASN A 201 3.72 -12.04 -10.56
N HIS A 202 4.15 -10.82 -10.21
CA HIS A 202 5.41 -10.62 -9.50
C HIS A 202 5.43 -11.34 -8.14
N LEU A 203 4.36 -11.25 -7.34
CA LEU A 203 4.25 -11.95 -6.05
C LEU A 203 4.31 -13.48 -6.22
N ILE A 204 3.59 -14.03 -7.21
CA ILE A 204 3.61 -15.46 -7.54
C ILE A 204 5.02 -15.90 -7.96
N TYR A 205 5.67 -15.14 -8.85
CA TYR A 205 7.03 -15.42 -9.28
C TYR A 205 8.00 -15.44 -8.09
N MET A 206 7.87 -14.47 -7.18
CA MET A 206 8.69 -14.43 -5.96
C MET A 206 8.43 -15.63 -5.05
N ALA A 207 7.19 -16.10 -4.94
CA ALA A 207 6.82 -17.27 -4.12
C ALA A 207 7.42 -18.58 -4.65
N HIS A 208 7.56 -18.73 -5.97
CA HIS A 208 8.01 -19.98 -6.59
C HIS A 208 9.52 -20.22 -6.49
N ALA A 209 10.33 -19.18 -6.44
CA ALA A 209 11.78 -19.34 -6.51
C ALA A 209 12.39 -19.52 -5.11
N SER A 210 13.08 -20.64 -4.88
CA SER A 210 13.74 -20.95 -3.59
C SER A 210 14.76 -19.90 -3.17
N ILE A 211 15.34 -19.18 -4.14
CA ILE A 211 16.26 -18.07 -3.89
C ILE A 211 15.61 -16.88 -3.15
N ASN A 212 14.29 -16.73 -3.28
CA ASN A 212 13.51 -15.67 -2.65
C ASN A 212 12.95 -16.09 -1.28
N LYS A 213 13.46 -17.15 -0.66
CA LYS A 213 12.93 -17.71 0.61
C LYS A 213 12.82 -16.68 1.74
N LYS A 214 13.66 -15.64 1.74
CA LYS A 214 13.57 -14.55 2.72
C LYS A 214 12.27 -13.74 2.63
N TYR A 215 11.62 -13.74 1.47
CA TYR A 215 10.36 -13.04 1.23
C TYR A 215 9.12 -13.89 1.47
N THR A 216 9.27 -15.21 1.71
CA THR A 216 8.15 -16.15 1.78
C THR A 216 7.08 -15.74 2.80
N ILE A 217 7.49 -15.29 3.99
CA ILE A 217 6.53 -14.87 5.02
C ILE A 217 5.79 -13.59 4.61
N HIS A 218 6.48 -12.62 4.01
CA HIS A 218 5.84 -11.41 3.49
C HIS A 218 4.80 -11.74 2.42
N ILE A 219 5.16 -12.60 1.46
CA ILE A 219 4.27 -12.98 0.37
C ILE A 219 3.06 -13.76 0.90
N LEU A 220 3.27 -14.67 1.85
CA LEU A 220 2.18 -15.42 2.48
C LEU A 220 1.20 -14.49 3.21
N GLU A 221 1.72 -13.53 3.98
CA GLU A 221 0.86 -12.53 4.65
C GLU A 221 0.09 -11.67 3.63
N ILE A 222 0.74 -11.23 2.55
CA ILE A 222 0.10 -10.46 1.48
C ILE A 222 -1.04 -11.26 0.83
N ILE A 223 -0.78 -12.51 0.42
CA ILE A 223 -1.80 -13.37 -0.20
C ILE A 223 -2.97 -13.63 0.76
N ASN A 224 -2.68 -13.91 2.03
CA ASN A 224 -3.71 -14.10 3.04
C ASN A 224 -4.56 -12.84 3.24
N LEU A 225 -3.93 -11.65 3.24
CA LEU A 225 -4.63 -10.38 3.35
C LEU A 225 -5.41 -10.01 2.08
N MET A 226 -4.95 -10.39 0.89
CA MET A 226 -5.72 -10.24 -0.35
C MET A 226 -7.03 -11.02 -0.26
N LEU A 227 -6.99 -12.26 0.22
CA LEU A 227 -8.15 -13.16 0.28
C LEU A 227 -9.02 -12.99 1.54
N ARG A 228 -8.71 -12.02 2.42
CA ARG A 228 -9.32 -11.92 3.76
C ARG A 228 -10.84 -11.70 3.79
N GLU A 229 -11.41 -11.16 2.71
CA GLU A 229 -12.85 -10.86 2.60
C GLU A 229 -13.61 -11.92 1.78
N GLN A 230 -12.92 -13.01 1.40
CA GLN A 230 -13.47 -14.06 0.54
C GLN A 230 -13.63 -15.37 1.31
N SER A 231 -14.69 -16.13 1.03
CA SER A 231 -14.79 -17.52 1.47
C SER A 231 -14.20 -18.47 0.43
N ALA A 232 -13.51 -19.52 0.90
CA ALA A 232 -12.93 -20.52 0.02
C ALA A 232 -14.00 -21.26 -0.78
N GLU A 233 -15.16 -21.53 -0.17
CA GLU A 233 -16.29 -22.20 -0.79
C GLU A 233 -16.92 -21.36 -1.90
N GLU A 234 -17.08 -20.05 -1.74
CA GLU A 234 -17.64 -19.18 -2.78
C GLU A 234 -16.68 -19.02 -3.96
N LEU A 235 -15.39 -18.82 -3.69
CA LEU A 235 -14.37 -18.75 -4.75
C LEU A 235 -14.32 -20.04 -5.58
N ALA A 236 -14.40 -21.21 -4.94
CA ALA A 236 -14.44 -22.49 -5.64
C ALA A 236 -15.66 -22.61 -6.56
N LYS A 237 -16.85 -22.21 -6.11
CA LYS A 237 -18.09 -22.26 -6.91
C LYS A 237 -18.04 -21.34 -8.13
N VAL A 238 -17.44 -20.15 -8.02
CA VAL A 238 -17.26 -19.24 -9.16
C VAL A 238 -16.41 -19.90 -10.24
N SER A 239 -15.34 -20.59 -9.85
CA SER A 239 -14.47 -21.31 -10.80
C SER A 239 -15.19 -22.45 -11.52
N GLU A 240 -16.05 -23.21 -10.83
CA GLU A 240 -16.86 -24.27 -11.44
C GLU A 240 -17.86 -23.71 -12.46
N ASN A 241 -18.49 -22.58 -12.14
CA ASN A 241 -19.42 -21.91 -13.05
C ASN A 241 -18.73 -21.37 -14.30
N GLU A 242 -17.54 -20.78 -14.19
CA GLU A 242 -16.76 -20.34 -15.36
C GLU A 242 -16.32 -21.52 -16.24
N VAL A 243 -15.87 -22.63 -15.63
CA VAL A 243 -15.51 -23.85 -16.36
C VAL A 243 -16.73 -24.42 -17.08
N ASN A 244 -17.89 -24.44 -16.42
CA ASN A 244 -19.16 -24.88 -17.01
C ASN A 244 -19.66 -23.95 -18.13
N LEU A 245 -19.40 -22.64 -18.04
CA LEU A 245 -19.72 -21.68 -19.09
C LEU A 245 -18.78 -21.82 -20.30
N LYS A 246 -17.48 -22.04 -20.07
CA LYS A 246 -16.49 -22.28 -21.13
C LYS A 246 -16.74 -23.60 -21.85
N SER A 247 -17.13 -24.66 -21.12
CA SER A 247 -17.46 -25.96 -21.71
C SER A 247 -18.74 -25.90 -22.55
N LYS A 248 -19.78 -25.19 -22.09
CA LYS A 248 -21.00 -24.94 -22.87
C LYS A 248 -20.73 -24.12 -24.13
N ARG A 249 -19.90 -23.06 -24.07
CA ARG A 249 -19.52 -22.27 -25.25
C ARG A 249 -18.77 -23.12 -26.28
N SER A 250 -17.86 -23.97 -25.83
CA SER A 250 -17.08 -24.88 -26.69
C SER A 250 -17.95 -25.96 -27.35
N GLN A 251 -19.05 -26.39 -26.71
CA GLN A 251 -20.02 -27.30 -27.32
C GLN A 251 -20.85 -26.62 -28.40
N VAL A 252 -21.32 -25.39 -28.13
CA VAL A 252 -22.10 -24.58 -29.08
C VAL A 252 -21.28 -24.19 -30.32
N GLU A 253 -19.97 -23.94 -30.19
CA GLU A 253 -19.09 -23.68 -31.34
C GLU A 253 -18.88 -24.95 -32.19
N LYS A 254 -18.69 -26.11 -31.56
CA LYS A 254 -18.57 -27.40 -32.28
C LYS A 254 -19.84 -27.80 -33.02
N GLU A 255 -21.02 -27.43 -32.51
CA GLU A 255 -22.29 -27.69 -33.18
C GLU A 255 -22.51 -26.78 -34.41
N ARG A 256 -21.94 -25.57 -34.43
CA ARG A 256 -21.99 -24.66 -35.59
C ARG A 256 -21.02 -25.02 -36.70
N ASP A 257 -19.92 -25.70 -36.39
CA ASP A 257 -18.94 -26.17 -37.39
C ASP A 257 -19.37 -27.47 -38.10
N ILE A 258 -20.52 -28.05 -37.71
CA ILE A 258 -21.07 -29.30 -38.26
C ILE A 258 -22.27 -29.04 -39.20
N GLU A 259 -22.78 -27.79 -39.26
CA GLU A 259 -23.75 -27.32 -40.27
C GLU A 259 -23.06 -26.66 -41.47
#